data_AF-A0A0V0GQL1-F1
#
_entry.id   AF-A0A0V0GQL1-F1
#
_cell.length_a   1.000
_cell.length_b   1.000
_cell.length_c   1.000
_cell.angle_alpha   90.00
_cell.angle_beta   90.00
_cell.angle_gamma   90.00
#
_symmetry.space_group_name_H-M   'P 1'
#
loop_
_entity.id
_entity.type
_entity.pdbx_description
1 polymer ?
#
loop_
_entity_poly.entity_id
_entity_poly.type
_entity_poly.pdbx_seq_one_letter_code
_entity_poly.pdbx_strand_id
1 'polypeptide(L)'
;MEDLDINDEPRPINPKDNHISFECTDVDLVKRRLDVMGIRYVIALVEEEGIKVDQVFLHDPDGYMIEMCNCDNIPILAISSSCHFIKPNKFGTYNDKIMMPIAPPNYSCGFMETLMMENLSMDMLNFSF
;
A
#
# COMPACT_ATOMS: atom_id res chain seq x y z
N MET A 1 35.70 14.20 25.81
CA MET A 1 34.50 13.37 25.61
C MET A 1 33.38 14.22 26.14
N GLU A 2 32.72 14.93 25.24
CA GLU A 2 31.56 15.75 25.60
C GLU A 2 30.39 14.79 25.67
N ASP A 3 29.99 14.46 26.90
CA ASP A 3 28.75 13.76 27.19
C ASP A 3 27.61 14.71 26.78
N LEU A 4 27.19 14.59 25.52
CA LEU A 4 25.99 15.24 25.04
C LEU A 4 24.83 14.60 25.80
N ASP A 5 24.32 15.33 26.79
CA ASP A 5 23.07 15.10 27.47
C ASP A 5 21.94 15.16 26.40
N ILE A 6 21.78 14.07 25.65
CA ILE A 6 20.61 13.83 24.83
C ILE A 6 19.50 13.73 25.86
N ASN A 7 18.72 14.80 26.00
CA ASN A 7 17.44 14.73 26.67
C ASN A 7 16.65 13.66 25.91
N ASP A 8 16.67 12.43 26.40
CA ASP A 8 15.95 11.26 25.90
C ASP A 8 14.44 11.40 26.19
N GLU A 9 13.92 12.62 26.08
CA GLU A 9 12.51 12.86 26.11
C GLU A 9 11.92 12.27 24.83
N PRO A 10 11.09 11.23 24.95
CA PRO A 10 10.59 10.51 23.81
C PRO A 10 9.76 11.46 22.96
N ARG A 11 10.06 11.48 21.65
CA ARG A 11 9.38 12.36 20.70
C ARG A 11 7.86 12.19 20.78
N PRO A 12 7.08 13.27 20.61
CA PRO A 12 5.63 13.16 20.52
C PRO A 12 5.20 12.21 19.39
N ILE A 13 4.19 11.39 19.64
CA ILE A 13 3.61 10.50 18.62
C ILE A 13 2.76 11.35 17.68
N ASN A 14 3.13 11.41 16.41
CA ASN A 14 2.40 12.15 15.38
C ASN A 14 1.89 11.17 14.28
N PRO A 15 0.57 10.92 14.20
CA PRO A 15 -0.02 10.06 13.17
C PRO A 15 0.32 10.45 11.71
N LYS A 16 0.75 11.69 11.47
CA LYS A 16 1.10 12.19 10.12
C LYS A 16 2.57 12.01 9.74
N ASP A 17 3.42 11.56 10.67
CA ASP A 17 4.83 11.33 10.39
C ASP A 17 5.01 10.05 9.57
N ASN A 18 6.19 9.87 8.96
CA ASN A 18 6.52 8.64 8.23
C ASN A 18 6.54 7.44 9.19
N HIS A 19 5.82 6.36 8.83
CA HIS A 19 5.65 5.18 9.65
C HIS A 19 5.49 3.92 8.78
N ILE A 20 5.71 2.76 9.40
CA ILE A 20 5.35 1.46 8.83
C ILE A 20 4.01 1.01 9.42
N SER A 21 3.15 0.39 8.61
CA SER A 21 1.82 -0.03 9.03
C SER A 21 1.68 -1.54 9.05
N PHE A 22 1.03 -2.06 10.08
CA PHE A 22 0.67 -3.47 10.20
C PHE A 22 -0.85 -3.61 10.32
N GLU A 23 -1.38 -4.55 9.54
CA GLU A 23 -2.79 -4.92 9.63
C GLU A 23 -3.02 -5.90 10.78
N CYS A 24 -4.11 -5.68 11.52
CA CYS A 24 -4.55 -6.59 12.57
C CYS A 24 -6.07 -6.72 12.60
N THR A 25 -6.54 -7.90 13.00
CA THR A 25 -7.98 -8.23 13.04
C THR A 25 -8.71 -7.58 14.21
N ASP A 26 -8.01 -7.35 15.34
CA ASP A 26 -8.59 -6.80 16.57
C ASP A 26 -7.65 -5.72 17.15
N VAL A 27 -7.94 -4.47 16.80
CA VAL A 27 -7.22 -3.28 17.30
C VAL A 27 -7.45 -3.09 18.80
N ASP A 28 -8.59 -3.53 19.36
CA ASP A 28 -8.83 -3.46 20.80
C ASP A 28 -7.92 -4.40 21.58
N LEU A 29 -7.62 -5.58 21.03
CA LEU A 29 -6.63 -6.49 21.61
C LEU A 29 -5.23 -5.89 21.60
N VAL A 30 -4.87 -5.17 20.53
CA VAL A 30 -3.60 -4.44 20.44
C VAL A 30 -3.53 -3.37 21.53
N LYS A 31 -4.55 -2.49 21.64
CA LYS A 31 -4.63 -1.45 22.68
C LYS A 31 -4.43 -2.03 24.08
N ARG A 32 -5.17 -3.09 24.43
CA ARG A 32 -5.05 -3.78 25.73
C ARG A 32 -3.64 -4.31 25.99
N ARG A 33 -2.95 -4.86 24.97
CA ARG A 33 -1.58 -5.36 25.13
C ARG A 33 -0.58 -4.22 25.33
N LEU A 34 -0.73 -3.12 24.60
CA LEU A 34 0.11 -1.93 24.76
C LEU A 34 -0.04 -1.33 26.16
N ASP A 35 -1.27 -1.27 26.69
CA ASP A 35 -1.55 -0.82 28.06
C ASP A 35 -0.82 -1.70 29.10
N VAL A 36 -0.90 -3.03 28.96
CA VAL A 36 -0.21 -3.98 29.85
C VAL A 36 1.32 -3.84 29.77
N MET A 37 1.84 -3.52 28.60
CA MET A 37 3.27 -3.31 28.37
C MET A 37 3.75 -1.91 28.78
N GLY A 38 2.84 -1.00 29.15
CA GLY A 38 3.19 0.39 29.48
C GLY A 38 3.72 1.18 28.28
N ILE A 39 3.41 0.76 27.05
CA ILE A 39 3.83 1.44 25.82
C ILE A 39 2.86 2.59 25.54
N ARG A 40 3.39 3.79 25.32
CA ARG A 40 2.58 4.95 24.94
C ARG A 40 2.12 4.80 23.48
N TYR A 41 0.86 5.10 23.23
CA TYR A 41 0.28 5.14 21.90
C TYR A 41 -0.73 6.29 21.76
N VAL A 42 -1.08 6.62 20.52
CA VAL A 42 -2.15 7.55 20.14
C VAL A 42 -3.14 6.81 19.26
N ILE A 43 -4.43 7.07 19.44
CA ILE A 43 -5.49 6.54 18.57
C ILE A 43 -5.90 7.64 17.60
N ALA A 44 -5.97 7.32 16.30
CA ALA A 44 -6.63 8.15 15.31
C ALA A 44 -7.87 7.41 14.79
N LEU A 45 -8.98 8.13 14.68
CA LEU A 45 -10.20 7.65 14.05
C LEU A 45 -10.23 8.23 12.64
N VAL A 46 -10.16 7.38 11.63
CA VAL A 46 -10.30 7.78 10.23
C VAL A 46 -11.65 7.30 9.73
N GLU A 47 -12.37 8.18 9.04
CA GLU A 47 -13.62 7.85 8.36
C GLU A 47 -13.38 7.88 6.86
N GLU A 48 -13.37 6.69 6.24
CA GLU A 48 -13.18 6.51 4.80
C GLU A 48 -14.44 5.87 4.23
N GLU A 49 -15.11 6.56 3.29
CA GLU A 49 -16.36 6.11 2.66
C GLU A 49 -17.49 5.70 3.65
N GLY A 50 -17.53 6.34 4.83
CA GLY A 50 -18.52 6.06 5.89
C GLY A 50 -18.14 4.87 6.79
N ILE A 51 -16.96 4.29 6.58
CA ILE A 51 -16.39 3.22 7.40
C ILE A 51 -15.40 3.86 8.37
N LYS A 52 -15.60 3.59 9.66
CA LYS A 52 -14.71 4.07 10.72
C LYS A 52 -13.63 3.05 10.98
N VAL A 53 -12.39 3.48 10.83
CA VAL A 53 -11.20 2.67 11.07
C VAL A 53 -10.44 3.26 12.25
N ASP A 54 -10.24 2.42 13.26
CA ASP A 54 -9.35 2.71 14.39
C ASP A 54 -7.91 2.43 13.94
N GLN A 55 -7.06 3.45 14.06
CA GLN A 55 -5.62 3.35 13.85
C GLN A 55 -4.90 3.65 15.16
N VAL A 56 -3.90 2.84 15.50
CA VAL A 56 -3.10 2.99 16.72
C VAL A 56 -1.66 3.24 16.34
N PHE A 57 -1.10 4.35 16.82
CA PHE A 57 0.26 4.79 16.54
C PHE A 57 1.13 4.67 17.78
N LEU A 58 2.31 4.08 17.65
CA LEU A 58 3.29 3.93 18.72
C LEU A 58 4.72 4.13 18.21
N HIS A 59 5.65 4.36 19.13
CA HIS A 59 7.08 4.26 18.84
C HIS A 59 7.60 2.88 19.24
N ASP A 60 8.48 2.31 18.43
CA ASP A 60 9.32 1.20 18.84
C ASP A 60 10.46 1.67 19.78
N PRO A 61 11.28 0.78 20.35
CA PRO A 61 12.39 1.17 21.23
C PRO A 61 13.44 2.07 20.57
N ASP A 62 13.59 1.99 19.24
CA ASP A 62 14.53 2.80 18.46
C ASP A 62 13.93 4.17 18.05
N GLY A 63 12.64 4.39 18.33
CA GLY A 63 11.93 5.62 18.05
C GLY A 63 11.35 5.73 16.64
N TYR A 64 11.28 4.62 15.88
CA TYR A 64 10.53 4.55 14.64
C TYR A 64 9.03 4.47 14.92
N MET A 65 8.23 5.10 14.06
CA MET A 65 6.78 5.11 14.19
C MET A 65 6.17 3.86 13.54
N ILE A 66 5.25 3.23 14.27
CA ILE A 66 4.48 2.09 13.84
C ILE A 66 2.99 2.44 13.92
N GLU A 67 2.25 2.13 12.87
CA GLU A 67 0.79 2.12 12.83
C GLU A 67 0.27 0.68 12.91
N MET A 68 -0.76 0.48 13.74
CA MET A 68 -1.57 -0.73 13.77
C MET A 68 -2.98 -0.36 13.31
N CYS A 69 -3.45 -0.92 12.20
CA CYS A 69 -4.74 -0.59 11.60
C CYS A 69 -5.60 -1.85 11.38
N ASN A 70 -6.91 -1.62 11.23
CA ASN A 70 -7.85 -2.64 10.77
C ASN A 70 -8.46 -2.18 9.44
N CYS A 71 -7.97 -2.72 8.33
CA CYS A 71 -8.37 -2.33 6.98
C CYS A 71 -9.38 -3.30 6.34
N ASP A 72 -9.92 -4.28 7.09
CA ASP A 72 -10.78 -5.36 6.57
C ASP A 72 -12.03 -4.86 5.84
N ASN A 73 -12.50 -3.66 6.20
CA ASN A 73 -13.73 -3.09 5.67
C ASN A 73 -13.50 -2.03 4.59
N ILE A 74 -12.27 -1.60 4.32
CA ILE A 74 -12.03 -0.55 3.32
C ILE A 74 -12.22 -1.17 1.92
N PRO A 75 -13.11 -0.61 1.07
CA PRO A 75 -13.33 -1.14 -0.26
C PRO A 75 -12.08 -0.95 -1.12
N ILE A 76 -11.30 -2.03 -1.27
CA ILE A 76 -10.16 -2.04 -2.18
C ILE A 76 -10.70 -2.15 -3.61
N LEU A 77 -10.78 -1.01 -4.31
CA LEU A 77 -11.00 -1.02 -5.75
C LEU A 77 -9.68 -1.43 -6.42
N ALA A 78 -9.60 -2.69 -6.85
CA ALA A 78 -8.50 -3.11 -7.71
C ALA A 78 -8.49 -2.20 -8.96
N ILE A 79 -7.36 -1.56 -9.21
CA ILE A 79 -7.11 -0.86 -10.46
C ILE A 79 -7.11 -1.91 -11.58
N SER A 80 -8.26 -2.09 -12.23
CA SER A 80 -8.40 -3.01 -13.35
C SER A 80 -7.46 -2.54 -14.46
N SER A 81 -6.48 -3.38 -14.83
CA SER A 81 -5.87 -3.24 -16.16
C SER A 81 -7.01 -3.41 -17.17
N SER A 82 -7.31 -2.37 -17.95
CA SER A 82 -8.46 -2.38 -18.85
C SER A 82 -8.19 -3.23 -20.10
N CYS A 83 -7.75 -4.48 -19.95
CA CYS A 83 -7.88 -5.43 -21.03
C CYS A 83 -9.32 -5.94 -20.99
N HIS A 84 -10.18 -5.34 -21.81
CA HIS A 84 -11.51 -5.86 -22.08
C HIS A 84 -11.38 -7.34 -22.41
N PHE A 85 -11.90 -8.20 -21.53
CA PHE A 85 -12.01 -9.62 -21.77
C PHE A 85 -12.94 -9.83 -22.97
N ILE A 86 -12.38 -9.79 -24.18
CA ILE A 86 -13.06 -10.24 -25.38
C ILE A 86 -13.33 -11.72 -25.16
N LYS A 87 -14.59 -12.05 -24.85
CA LYS A 87 -15.06 -13.44 -24.84
C LYS A 87 -14.65 -14.06 -26.19
N PRO A 88 -13.98 -15.23 -26.21
CA PRO A 88 -13.64 -15.86 -27.47
C PRO A 88 -14.93 -16.39 -28.10
N ASN A 89 -15.52 -15.60 -29.00
CA ASN A 89 -16.53 -16.10 -29.91
C ASN A 89 -15.85 -17.07 -30.87
N LYS A 90 -16.15 -18.37 -30.69
CA LYS A 90 -15.89 -19.39 -31.71
C LYS A 90 -16.74 -19.08 -32.94
N PHE A 91 -16.18 -18.49 -34.00
CA PHE A 91 -16.62 -18.71 -35.38
C PHE A 91 -15.69 -18.08 -36.43
N GLY A 92 -15.32 -18.84 -37.46
CA GLY A 92 -15.04 -18.29 -38.79
C GLY A 92 -13.59 -18.34 -39.28
N THR A 93 -13.25 -19.40 -40.00
CA THR A 93 -12.12 -19.54 -40.94
C THR A 93 -12.16 -18.45 -42.02
N TYR A 94 -11.07 -17.72 -42.32
CA TYR A 94 -10.79 -17.16 -43.66
C TYR A 94 -9.29 -16.83 -43.84
N ASN A 95 -8.79 -17.13 -45.04
CA ASN A 95 -7.38 -17.22 -45.43
C ASN A 95 -6.67 -15.87 -45.71
N ASP A 96 -5.33 -15.95 -45.65
CA ASP A 96 -4.27 -15.11 -46.22
C ASP A 96 -4.64 -14.00 -47.23
N LYS A 97 -4.09 -12.78 -46.99
CA LYS A 97 -3.19 -12.02 -47.91
C LYS A 97 -2.87 -10.60 -47.37
N ILE A 98 -1.58 -10.36 -47.17
CA ILE A 98 -0.77 -9.13 -47.31
C ILE A 98 -1.55 -7.81 -47.56
N MET A 99 -1.38 -6.80 -46.69
CA MET A 99 -0.96 -5.42 -47.03
C MET A 99 -0.86 -4.54 -45.75
N MET A 100 0.31 -3.94 -45.48
CA MET A 100 0.42 -2.75 -44.62
C MET A 100 -0.05 -1.53 -45.43
N PRO A 101 -0.79 -0.58 -44.83
CA PRO A 101 -0.10 0.65 -44.44
C PRO A 101 -0.64 1.33 -43.16
N ILE A 102 0.31 1.90 -42.40
CA ILE A 102 0.26 3.16 -41.65
C ILE A 102 -1.02 3.41 -40.83
N ALA A 103 -0.98 3.01 -39.55
CA ALA A 103 -1.86 3.51 -38.50
C ALA A 103 -0.99 3.76 -37.24
N PRO A 104 -1.30 4.76 -36.38
CA PRO A 104 -0.49 5.11 -35.22
C PRO A 104 -0.33 3.89 -34.30
N PRO A 105 0.71 3.79 -33.46
CA PRO A 105 0.85 2.65 -32.57
C PRO A 105 -0.41 2.63 -31.69
N ASN A 106 -1.25 1.63 -31.94
CA ASN A 106 -2.28 1.26 -31.00
C ASN A 106 -1.54 0.88 -29.73
N TYR A 107 -1.48 1.81 -28.78
CA TYR A 107 -1.02 1.55 -27.42
C TYR A 107 -1.99 0.52 -26.86
N SER A 108 -1.67 -0.75 -27.09
CA SER A 108 -2.45 -1.84 -26.55
C SER A 108 -2.29 -1.79 -25.04
N CYS A 109 -3.40 -2.03 -24.35
CA CYS A 109 -3.48 -2.02 -22.89
C CYS A 109 -2.37 -2.84 -22.21
N GLY A 110 -1.82 -3.85 -22.89
CA GLY A 110 -0.77 -4.73 -22.34
C GLY A 110 0.64 -4.12 -22.29
N PHE A 111 0.96 -3.12 -23.11
CA PHE A 111 2.31 -2.53 -23.10
C PHE A 111 2.52 -1.64 -21.87
N MET A 112 1.54 -0.80 -21.54
CA MET A 112 1.59 0.05 -20.34
C MET A 112 1.57 -0.76 -19.05
N GLU A 113 0.79 -1.85 -18.99
CA GLU A 113 0.78 -2.76 -17.85
C GLU A 113 2.16 -3.41 -17.62
N THR A 114 2.81 -3.86 -18.69
CA THR A 114 4.17 -4.42 -18.62
C THR A 114 5.17 -3.39 -18.11
N LEU A 115 5.12 -2.15 -18.61
CA LEU A 115 6.00 -1.06 -18.17
C LEU A 115 5.75 -0.67 -16.70
N MET A 116 4.49 -0.64 -16.27
CA MET A 116 4.15 -0.34 -14.87
C MET A 116 4.65 -1.45 -13.92
N MET A 117 4.47 -2.72 -14.30
CA MET A 117 4.97 -3.86 -13.53
C MET A 117 6.50 -3.94 -13.52
N GLU A 118 7.16 -3.58 -14.62
CA GLU A 118 8.62 -3.54 -14.73
C GLU A 118 9.21 -2.41 -13.88
N ASN A 119 8.60 -1.21 -13.90
CA ASN A 119 9.00 -0.11 -13.03
C ASN A 119 8.81 -0.46 -11.54
N LEU A 120 7.66 -1.03 -11.17
CA LEU A 120 7.42 -1.49 -9.79
C LEU A 120 8.43 -2.56 -9.36
N SER A 121 8.76 -3.51 -10.23
CA SER A 121 9.77 -4.53 -9.94
C SER A 121 11.16 -3.94 -9.79
N MET A 122 11.51 -2.94 -10.60
CA MET A 122 12.79 -2.24 -10.49
C MET A 122 12.88 -1.43 -9.19
N ASP A 123 11.80 -0.76 -8.81
CA ASP A 123 11.74 -0.01 -7.55
C ASP A 123 11.87 -0.96 -6.34
N MET A 124 11.18 -2.10 -6.35
CA MET A 124 11.30 -3.11 -5.28
C MET A 124 12.71 -3.72 -5.15
N LEU A 125 13.42 -3.93 -6.27
CA LEU A 125 14.80 -4.39 -6.25
C LEU A 125 15.76 -3.32 -5.69
N ASN A 126 15.46 -2.03 -5.89
CA ASN A 126 16.25 -0.93 -5.36
C ASN A 126 16.08 -0.71 -3.85
N PHE A 127 14.97 -1.17 -3.25
CA PHE A 127 14.76 -1.16 -1.79
C PHE A 127 15.44 -2.33 -1.06
N SER A 128 16.04 -3.28 -1.77
CA SER A 128 16.65 -4.49 -1.19
C SER A 128 18.13 -4.33 -0.78
N PHE A 129 18.61 -3.11 -0.55
CA PHE A 129 19.98 -2.82 -0.07
C PHE A 129 20.03 -1.73 1.00
#